data_AF-A0A2U3F4D8-F1
#
_entry.id   AF-A0A2U3F4D8-F1
#
_cell.length_a   1.000
_cell.length_b   1.000
_cell.length_c   1.000
_cell.angle_alpha   90.00
_cell.angle_beta   90.00
_cell.angle_gamma   90.00
#
_symmetry.space_group_name_H-M   'P 1'
#
loop_
_entity.id
_entity.type
_entity.pdbx_description
1 polymer ?
#
loop_
_entity_poly.entity_id
_entity_poly.type
_entity_poly.pdbx_seq_one_letter_code
_entity_poly.pdbx_strand_id
1 'polypeptide(L)' 'MENLALWYRRFGEPETVLQPETAPLGALAPGHLRVQMLFSPVNASD' A
#
# COMPACT_ATOMS: atom_id res chain seq x y z
N MET A 1 11.18 -5.67 -9.66
CA MET A 1 10.69 -4.43 -9.01
C MET A 1 9.50 -4.84 -8.16
N GLU A 2 9.47 -4.45 -6.90
CA GLU A 2 8.44 -4.86 -5.93
C GLU A 2 7.72 -3.62 -5.40
N ASN A 3 6.43 -3.75 -5.12
CA ASN A 3 5.68 -2.79 -4.32
C ASN A 3 5.93 -3.07 -2.84
N LEU A 4 6.10 -2.01 -2.05
CA LEU A 4 6.03 -2.05 -0.59
C LEU A 4 4.79 -1.26 -0.17
N ALA A 5 3.96 -1.83 0.70
CA ALA A 5 2.78 -1.17 1.22
C ALA A 5 2.55 -1.51 2.69
N LEU A 6 1.84 -0.63 3.41
CA LEU A 6 1.33 -0.89 4.75
C LEU A 6 -0.02 -1.61 4.65
N TRP A 7 -0.15 -2.77 5.29
CA TRP A 7 -1.35 -3.59 5.27
C TRP A 7 -1.83 -3.89 6.69
N TYR A 8 -3.14 -4.02 6.86
CA TYR A 8 -3.75 -4.64 8.05
C TYR A 8 -4.56 -5.86 7.61
N ARG A 9 -4.53 -6.93 8.42
CA ARG A 9 -5.29 -8.18 8.19
C ARG A 9 -6.46 -8.35 9.16
N ARG A 10 -6.55 -7.47 10.15
CA ARG A 10 -7.61 -7.38 11.16
C ARG A 10 -7.76 -5.93 11.60
N PHE A 11 -8.96 -5.55 12.05
CA PHE A 11 -9.17 -4.23 12.65
C PHE A 11 -8.46 -4.11 14.00
N GLY A 12 -8.06 -2.90 14.37
CA GLY A 12 -7.41 -2.57 15.63
C GLY A 12 -6.57 -1.30 15.55
N GLU A 13 -5.88 -0.98 16.64
CA GLU A 13 -4.98 0.18 16.71
C GLU A 13 -3.89 0.06 15.64
N PRO A 14 -3.64 1.11 14.81
CA PRO A 14 -2.70 1.07 13.70
C PRO A 14 -1.32 0.51 14.07
N GLU A 15 -0.80 0.88 15.24
CA GLU A 15 0.50 0.42 15.77
C GLU A 15 0.59 -1.10 16.00
N THR A 16 -0.54 -1.78 16.16
CA THR A 16 -0.59 -3.22 16.48
C THR A 16 -0.98 -4.09 15.28
N VAL A 17 -1.58 -3.49 14.24
CA VAL A 17 -2.16 -4.23 13.11
C VAL A 17 -1.49 -3.93 11.78
N LEU A 18 -0.83 -2.78 11.63
CA LEU A 18 -0.14 -2.42 10.39
C LEU A 18 1.21 -3.10 10.29
N GLN A 19 1.48 -3.64 9.11
CA GLN A 19 2.76 -4.26 8.78
C GLN A 19 3.18 -3.93 7.35
N PRO A 20 4.49 -3.78 7.09
CA PRO A 20 5.00 -3.68 5.73
C PRO A 20 4.83 -5.04 5.03
N GLU A 21 4.25 -5.04 3.83
CA GLU A 21 4.21 -6.21 2.95
C GLU A 21 4.79 -5.86 1.58
N THR A 22 5.65 -6.74 1.05
CA THR A 22 6.16 -6.65 -0.31
C THR A 22 5.35 -7.53 -1.26
N ALA A 23 5.15 -7.04 -2.48
CA ALA A 23 4.47 -7.80 -3.52
C ALA A 23 5.07 -7.52 -4.91
N PRO A 24 5.11 -8.51 -5.82
CA PRO A 24 5.54 -8.27 -7.18
C PRO A 24 4.59 -7.30 -7.90
N LEU A 25 5.12 -6.53 -8.87
CA LEU A 25 4.28 -5.73 -9.75
C LEU A 25 3.38 -6.66 -10.59
N GLY A 26 2.06 -6.45 -10.50
CA GLY A 26 1.10 -7.13 -11.37
C GLY A 26 1.25 -6.73 -12.84
N ALA A 27 0.60 -7.46 -13.75
CA ALA A 27 0.54 -7.07 -15.16
C ALA A 27 -0.12 -5.70 -15.33
N LEU A 28 0.37 -4.87 -16.25
CA LEU A 28 -0.28 -3.60 -16.58
C LEU A 28 -1.39 -3.87 -17.59
N ALA A 29 -2.64 -3.81 -17.14
CA ALA A 29 -3.80 -4.00 -18.01
C ALA A 29 -3.90 -2.87 -19.06
N PRO A 30 -4.43 -3.14 -20.27
CA PRO A 30 -4.67 -2.10 -21.27
C PRO A 30 -5.46 -0.92 -20.68
N GLY A 31 -5.08 0.30 -21.07
CA GLY A 31 -5.71 1.53 -20.60
C GLY A 31 -5.36 1.96 -19.16
N HIS A 32 -4.59 1.17 -18.41
CA HIS A 32 -4.14 1.56 -17.07
C HIS A 32 -2.78 2.26 -17.10
N LEU A 33 -2.56 3.12 -16.11
CA LEU A 33 -1.27 3.73 -15.82
C LEU A 33 -0.66 3.10 -14.58
N ARG A 34 0.66 2.91 -14.61
CA ARG A 34 1.45 2.58 -13.43
C ARG A 34 2.07 3.85 -12.87
N VAL A 35 1.86 4.08 -11.59
CA VAL A 35 2.39 5.23 -10.87
C VAL A 35 3.38 4.79 -9.79
N GLN A 36 4.27 5.70 -9.41
CA GLN A 36 5.11 5.57 -8.22
C GLN A 36 4.66 6.62 -7.22
N MET A 37 4.27 6.19 -6.02
CA MET A 37 3.93 7.10 -4.94
C MET A 37 5.20 7.84 -4.48
N LEU A 38 5.15 9.17 -4.42
CA LEU A 38 6.25 10.00 -3.93
C LEU A 38 6.04 10.41 -2.48
N PHE A 39 4.82 10.81 -2.14
CA PHE A 39 4.41 11.24 -0.80
C PHE A 39 2.98 10.80 -0.53
N SER A 40 2.67 10.48 0.73
CA SER A 40 1.32 10.21 1.22
C SER A 40 1.22 10.76 2.64
N PRO A 41 0.32 11.72 2.92
CA PRO A 41 0.08 12.16 4.29
C PRO A 41 -0.56 11.03 5.10
N VAL A 42 -0.47 11.14 6.43
CA VAL A 42 -1.29 10.40 7.38
C VAL A 42 -2.27 11.38 8.00
N ASN A 43 -3.55 11.22 7.70
CA ASN A 43 -4.66 12.01 8.19
C ASN A 43 -5.39 11.25 9.31
N ALA A 44 -6.20 11.96 10.10
CA ALA A 44 -7.01 11.33 11.15
C ALA A 44 -8.12 10.40 10.61
N SER A 45 -8.47 10.51 9.33
CA SER A 45 -9.49 9.69 8.67
C SER A 45 -8.95 8.43 7.99
N ASP A 46 -7.62 8.29 7.90
CA ASP A 46 -6.97 7.14 7.26
C ASP A 46 -7.07 5.90 8.16
#